data_AF-A0A2P7SMV0-F1
#
_entry.id   AF-A0A2P7SMV0-F1
#
_cell.length_a   1.000
_cell.length_b   1.000
_cell.length_c   1.000
_cell.angle_alpha   90.00
_cell.angle_beta   90.00
_cell.angle_gamma   90.00
#
_symmetry.space_group_name_H-M   'P 1'
#
loop_
_entity.id
_entity.type
_entity.pdbx_description
1 polymer ?
#
loop_
_entity_poly.entity_id
_entity_poly.type
_entity_poly.pdbx_seq_one_letter_code
_entity_poly.pdbx_strand_id
1 'polypeptide(L)' 'MGAGMIGALVGLAIAAADFALLRMLAARVELPETKRVLNITGLSQFVLLPVIGYFVAPYVIGD' A
#
# COMPACT_ATOMS: atom_id res chain seq x y z
N MET A 1 4.16 -0.35 -21.76
CA MET A 1 3.36 0.11 -20.59
C MET A 1 3.99 1.42 -20.14
N GLY A 2 3.22 2.49 -19.91
CA GLY A 2 3.79 3.77 -19.45
C GLY A 2 4.38 3.65 -18.04
N ALA A 3 5.37 4.49 -17.73
CA ALA A 3 6.04 4.51 -16.42
C ALA A 3 5.04 4.64 -15.25
N GLY A 4 3.98 5.44 -15.41
CA GLY A 4 2.91 5.54 -14.41
C GLY A 4 2.17 4.23 -14.16
N MET A 5 1.85 3.45 -15.21
CA MET A 5 1.18 2.16 -15.01
C MET A 5 2.07 1.14 -14.29
N ILE A 6 3.38 1.16 -14.58
CA ILE A 6 4.36 0.34 -13.87
C ILE A 6 4.41 0.77 -12.40
N GLY A 7 4.51 2.07 -12.14
CA GLY A 7 4.49 2.64 -10.78
C GLY A 7 3.24 2.25 -9.99
N ALA A 8 2.07 2.30 -10.62
CA ALA A 8 0.81 1.90 -9.97
C ALA A 8 0.80 0.42 -9.56
N LEU A 9 1.29 -0.47 -10.44
CA LEU A 9 1.37 -1.90 -10.17
C LEU A 9 2.40 -2.21 -9.07
N VAL A 10 3.55 -1.52 -9.08
CA VAL A 10 4.54 -1.62 -8.01
C VAL A 10 3.94 -1.13 -6.69
N GLY A 11 3.25 0.02 -6.70
CA GLY A 11 2.54 0.54 -5.53
C GLY A 11 1.49 -0.44 -5.00
N LEU A 12 0.79 -1.15 -5.88
CA LEU A 12 -0.19 -2.17 -5.51
C LEU A 12 0.48 -3.39 -4.87
N ALA A 13 1.61 -3.83 -5.40
CA ALA A 13 2.38 -4.93 -4.84
C ALA A 13 2.91 -4.58 -3.43
N ILE A 14 3.40 -3.35 -3.25
CA ILE A 14 3.85 -2.85 -1.94
C ILE A 14 2.67 -2.79 -0.96
N ALA A 15 1.51 -2.28 -1.39
CA ALA A 15 0.30 -2.25 -0.55
C ALA A 15 -0.13 -3.64 -0.09
N ALA A 16 -0.07 -4.63 -0.97
CA ALA A 16 -0.39 -6.01 -0.62
C ALA A 16 0.59 -6.58 0.43
N ALA A 17 1.88 -6.28 0.30
CA ALA A 17 2.89 -6.69 1.26
C ALA A 17 2.68 -6.02 2.63
N ASP A 18 2.48 -4.70 2.67
CA ASP A 18 2.22 -3.96 3.90
C ASP A 18 0.93 -4.43 4.58
N PHE A 19 -0.14 -4.65 3.83
CA PHE A 19 -1.39 -5.18 4.38
C PHE A 19 -1.18 -6.53 5.05
N ALA A 20 -0.42 -7.43 4.44
CA ALA A 20 -0.10 -8.73 5.03
C ALA A 20 0.67 -8.56 6.34
N LEU A 21 1.68 -7.69 6.37
CA LEU A 21 2.48 -7.40 7.56
C LEU A 21 1.64 -6.76 8.69
N LEU A 22 0.80 -5.77 8.36
CA LEU A 22 -0.10 -5.13 9.33
C LEU A 22 -1.14 -6.10 9.86
N ARG A 23 -1.61 -7.03 9.03
CA ARG A 23 -2.54 -8.09 9.46
C ARG A 23 -1.86 -9.10 10.38
N MET A 24 -0.60 -9.44 10.13
CA MET A 24 0.20 -10.24 11.06
C MET A 24 0.40 -9.53 12.40
N LEU A 25 0.67 -8.21 12.37
CA LEU A 25 0.77 -7.41 13.59
C LEU A 25 -0.56 -7.36 14.35
N ALA A 26 -1.67 -7.12 13.65
CA ALA A 26 -3.00 -7.07 14.26
C ALA A 26 -3.39 -8.39 14.95
N ALA A 27 -2.91 -9.53 14.46
CA ALA A 27 -3.10 -10.83 15.13
C ALA A 27 -2.39 -10.93 16.48
N ARG A 28 -1.37 -10.09 16.74
CA ARG A 28 -0.61 -10.05 18.00
C ARG A 28 -1.09 -8.99 18.99
N VAL A 29 -1.97 -8.09 18.55
CA VAL A 29 -2.52 -7.04 19.42
C VAL A 29 -3.74 -7.58 20.15
N GLU A 30 -3.98 -7.16 21.39
CA GLU A 30 -5.17 -7.57 22.15
C GLU A 30 -6.30 -6.55 22.02
N LEU A 31 -5.95 -5.26 21.99
CA LEU A 31 -6.87 -4.13 21.92
C LEU A 31 -7.66 -4.11 20.58
N PRO A 32 -9.00 -4.14 20.63
CA PRO A 32 -9.84 -4.17 19.43
C PRO A 32 -9.76 -2.88 18.60
N GLU A 33 -9.59 -1.72 19.24
CA GLU A 33 -9.46 -0.43 18.57
C GLU A 33 -8.19 -0.39 17.70
N THR A 34 -7.06 -0.85 18.25
CA THR A 34 -5.80 -0.90 17.52
C THR A 34 -5.87 -1.87 16.34
N LYS A 35 -6.51 -3.03 16.50
CA LYS A 35 -6.76 -3.96 15.36
C LYS A 35 -7.56 -3.28 14.26
N ARG A 36 -8.58 -2.50 14.64
CA ARG A 36 -9.43 -1.79 13.68
C ARG A 36 -8.63 -0.75 12.91
N VAL A 37 -7.81 0.04 13.60
CA VAL A 37 -6.92 1.02 12.96
C VAL A 37 -5.93 0.33 12.03
N LEU A 38 -5.26 -0.73 12.46
CA LEU A 38 -4.30 -1.47 11.62
C LEU A 38 -4.94 -2.00 10.33
N ASN A 39 -6.16 -2.55 10.41
CA ASN A 39 -6.88 -3.02 9.22
C ASN A 39 -7.32 -1.88 8.30
N ILE A 40 -7.80 -0.76 8.84
CA ILE A 40 -8.21 0.41 8.04
C ILE A 40 -6.99 1.01 7.33
N THR A 41 -5.88 1.18 8.04
CA THR A 41 -4.62 1.68 7.48
C THR A 41 -4.11 0.76 6.38
N GLY A 42 -4.10 -0.56 6.60
CA GLY A 42 -3.68 -1.50 5.56
C GLY A 42 -4.60 -1.46 4.33
N LEU A 43 -5.90 -1.29 4.50
CA LEU A 43 -6.84 -1.14 3.38
C LEU A 43 -6.65 0.17 2.62
N SER A 44 -6.36 1.28 3.30
CA SER A 44 -6.17 2.57 2.64
C SER A 44 -4.93 2.59 1.75
N GLN A 45 -3.89 1.82 2.10
CA GLN A 45 -2.67 1.71 1.30
C GLN A 45 -2.92 1.12 -0.11
N PHE A 46 -3.93 0.28 -0.30
CA PHE A 46 -4.31 -0.23 -1.63
C PHE A 46 -4.78 0.84 -2.60
N VAL A 47 -5.15 2.03 -2.11
CA VAL A 47 -5.49 3.17 -2.95
C VAL A 47 -4.33 4.14 -2.98
N LEU A 48 -3.78 4.48 -1.81
CA LEU A 48 -2.76 5.52 -1.69
C LEU A 48 -1.46 5.15 -2.43
N LEU A 49 -0.94 3.93 -2.26
CA LEU A 49 0.35 3.55 -2.84
C LEU A 49 0.29 3.40 -4.37
N PRO A 50 -0.75 2.80 -4.99
CA PRO A 50 -0.87 2.80 -6.44
C PRO A 50 -1.03 4.21 -7.03
N VAL A 51 -1.82 5.08 -6.39
CA VAL A 51 -2.00 6.46 -6.84
C VAL A 51 -0.67 7.22 -6.79
N ILE A 52 0.05 7.12 -5.67
CA ILE A 52 1.38 7.72 -5.53
C ILE A 52 2.32 7.15 -6.60
N GLY A 53 2.38 5.83 -6.77
CA GLY A 53 3.24 5.18 -7.76
C GLY A 53 2.92 5.63 -9.18
N TYR A 54 1.64 5.78 -9.53
CA TYR A 54 1.21 6.23 -10.85
C TYR A 54 1.74 7.63 -11.19
N PHE A 55 1.65 8.56 -10.24
CA PHE A 55 2.09 9.94 -10.47
C PHE A 55 3.59 10.12 -10.29
N VAL A 56 4.23 9.40 -9.37
CA VAL A 56 5.65 9.61 -9.03
C VAL A 56 6.60 8.87 -9.98
N ALA A 57 6.22 7.68 -10.48
CA ALA A 57 7.13 6.86 -11.29
C ALA A 57 7.70 7.57 -12.54
N PRO A 58 6.92 8.33 -13.33
CA PRO A 58 7.46 9.08 -14.48
C PRO A 58 8.56 10.09 -14.11
N TYR A 59 8.44 10.74 -12.95
CA TYR A 59 9.42 11.73 -12.48
C TYR A 59 10.73 11.09 -11.99
N VAL A 60 10.71 9.81 -11.62
CA VAL A 60 11.88 9.11 -11.05
C VAL A 60 12.60 8.30 -12.13
N ILE A 61 11.85 7.62 -12.99
CA ILE A 61 12.39 6.62 -13.93
C ILE A 61 12.46 7.18 -15.35
N GLY A 62 11.85 8.35 -15.59
CA GLY A 62 11.61 8.88 -16.93
C GLY A 62 10.35 8.28 -17.56
N ASP A 63 9.80 8.98 -18.55
CA ASP A 63 8.68 8.50 -19.37
C ASP A 63 9.15 7.65 -20.55
#